data_AF-A0A923VDN9-F1
#
_entry.id   AF-A0A923VDN9-F1
#
_cell.length_a   1.000
_cell.length_b   1.000
_cell.length_c   1.000
_cell.angle_alpha   90.00
_cell.angle_beta   90.00
_cell.angle_gamma   90.00
#
_symmetry.space_group_name_H-M   'P 1'
#
loop_
_entity.id
_entity.type
_entity.pdbx_description
1 polymer ?
#
loop_
_entity_poly.entity_id
_entity_poly.type
_entity_poly.pdbx_seq_one_letter_code
_entity_poly.pdbx_strand_id
1 'polypeptide(L)' 'MLIVLNTTAVLHQKISTYPLLKKGTLEQLKNYELISNGTGVHWADIDEDLSLKGFLQDEIRKIVGQNFFAVAS' A
#
# COMPACT_ATOMS: atom_id res chain seq x y z
N MET A 1 6.86 -2.59 1.32
CA MET A 1 5.79 -3.07 2.21
C MET A 1 5.11 -4.24 1.53
N LEU A 2 4.97 -5.34 2.26
CA LEU A 2 4.23 -6.52 1.81
C LEU A 2 2.93 -6.56 2.60
N ILE A 3 1.81 -6.63 1.89
CA ILE A 3 0.50 -6.84 2.50
C ILE A 3 0.07 -8.27 2.16
N VAL A 4 0.00 -9.12 3.18
CA VAL A 4 -0.44 -10.51 3.03
C VAL A 4 -1.91 -10.58 3.41
N LEU A 5 -2.76 -10.98 2.45
CA LEU A 5 -4.19 -11.12 2.66
C LEU A 5 -4.52 -12.51 3.20
N ASN A 6 -5.69 -12.64 3.84
CA ASN A 6 -6.20 -13.94 4.29
C ASN A 6 -6.45 -14.93 3.13
N THR A 7 -6.57 -14.43 1.90
CA THR A 7 -6.63 -15.22 0.67
C THR A 7 -5.27 -15.76 0.23
N THR A 8 -4.19 -15.52 0.99
CA THR A 8 -2.77 -15.78 0.65
C THR A 8 -2.20 -14.91 -0.47
N ALA A 9 -3.01 -14.04 -1.07
CA ALA A 9 -2.53 -13.04 -2.02
C ALA A 9 -1.57 -12.05 -1.33
N VAL A 10 -0.53 -11.64 -2.06
CA VAL A 10 0.49 -10.70 -1.57
C VAL A 10 0.52 -9.46 -2.45
N LEU A 11 0.26 -8.30 -1.86
CA LEU A 11 0.36 -7.01 -2.54
C LEU A 11 1.72 -6.37 -2.23
N HIS A 12 2.37 -5.86 -3.28
CA HIS A 12 3.69 -5.23 -3.20
C HIS A 12 3.56 -3.72 -3.35
N GLN A 13 3.72 -3.00 -2.24
CA GLN A 13 3.66 -1.54 -2.20
C GLN A 13 5.00 -0.94 -1.78
N LYS A 14 5.42 0.14 -2.43
CA LYS A 14 6.58 0.92 -2.02
C LYS A 14 6.12 2.00 -1.05
N ILE A 15 6.68 2.02 0.16
CA ILE A 15 6.37 3.07 1.16
C ILE A 15 6.70 4.46 0.60
N SER A 16 7.77 4.57 -0.20
CA SER A 16 8.19 5.80 -0.85
C SER A 16 7.23 6.35 -1.90
N THR A 17 6.20 5.59 -2.30
CA THR A 17 5.12 6.09 -3.17
C THR A 17 4.18 7.04 -2.44
N TYR A 18 4.11 6.96 -1.11
CA TYR A 18 3.24 7.81 -0.28
C TYR A 18 4.03 9.03 0.21
N PRO A 19 3.62 10.27 -0.14
CA PRO A 19 4.43 11.47 0.11
C PRO A 19 4.79 11.71 1.58
N LEU A 20 3.88 11.42 2.52
CA LEU A 20 4.13 11.59 3.95
C LEU A 20 5.06 10.48 4.48
N LEU A 21 4.77 9.21 4.16
CA LEU A 21 5.62 8.10 4.56
C LEU A 21 7.02 8.14 3.95
N LYS A 22 7.17 8.72 2.75
CA LYS A 22 8.49 8.94 2.12
C LYS A 22 9.41 9.81 2.98
N LYS A 23 8.86 10.71 3.80
CA LYS A 23 9.60 11.63 4.67
C LYS A 23 9.77 11.09 6.10
N GLY A 24 9.09 9.99 6.45
CA GLY A 24 9.15 9.40 7.78
C GLY A 24 10.52 8.80 8.10
N THR A 25 10.95 8.92 9.35
CA THR A 25 12.14 8.21 9.84
C THR A 25 11.87 6.71 9.92
N LEU A 26 12.93 5.91 10.01
CA LEU A 26 12.78 4.46 10.19
C LEU A 26 12.00 4.10 11.47
N GLU A 27 12.16 4.89 12.53
CA GLU A 27 11.46 4.70 13.80
C GLU A 27 9.96 4.94 13.64
N GLN A 28 9.58 6.07 13.02
CA GLN A 28 8.18 6.40 12.72
C GLN A 28 7.54 5.34 11.81
N LEU A 29 8.26 4.89 10.77
CA LEU A 29 7.73 3.88 9.84
C LEU A 29 7.55 2.49 10.47
N LYS A 30 8.34 2.16 11.50
CA LYS A 30 8.20 0.92 12.27
C LYS A 30 7.04 0.97 13.27
N ASN A 31 6.61 2.18 13.66
CA ASN A 31 5.50 2.40 14.58
C ASN A 31 4.17 2.48 13.81
N TYR A 32 3.74 1.34 13.26
CA TYR A 32 2.47 1.23 12.53
C TYR A 32 1.50 0.28 13.24
N GLU A 33 0.21 0.52 13.05
CA GLU A 33 -0.85 -0.32 13.60
C GLU A 33 -1.88 -0.68 12.53
N LEU A 34 -2.50 -1.86 12.68
CA LEU A 34 -3.66 -2.23 11.88
C LEU A 34 -4.93 -1.64 12.49
N ILE A 35 -5.73 -0.98 11.65
CA ILE A 35 -6.99 -0.36 12.05
C ILE A 35 -8.16 -0.94 11.24
N SER A 36 -9.39 -0.54 11.59
CA SER A 36 -10.61 -0.90 10.84
C SER A 36 -10.75 -2.40 10.60
N ASN A 37 -10.57 -3.22 11.65
CA ASN A 37 -10.59 -4.68 11.60
C ASN A 37 -9.62 -5.28 10.55
N GLY A 38 -8.42 -4.70 10.43
CA GLY A 38 -7.36 -5.19 9.53
C GLY A 38 -7.47 -4.71 8.10
N THR A 39 -8.35 -3.75 7.81
CA THR A 39 -8.54 -3.18 6.46
C THR A 39 -7.86 -1.82 6.26
N GLY A 40 -7.15 -1.31 7.27
CA GLY A 40 -6.30 -0.13 7.16
C GLY A 40 -5.00 -0.26 7.97
N VAL A 41 -4.05 0.61 7.67
CA VAL A 41 -2.78 0.77 8.37
C VAL A 41 -2.66 2.23 8.79
N HIS A 42 -2.39 2.47 10.07
CA HIS A 42 -2.23 3.79 10.67
C HIS A 42 -0.78 4.00 11.09
N TRP A 43 -0.21 5.16 10.73
CA TRP A 43 1.07 5.66 11.26
C TRP A 43 0.81 6.92 12.08
N ALA A 44 0.63 6.76 13.39
CA ALA A 44 0.30 7.86 14.30
C ALA A 44 1.36 8.99 14.28
N ASP A 45 2.65 8.63 14.24
CA ASP A 45 3.75 9.60 14.26
C ASP A 45 3.85 10.44 12.98
N ILE A 46 3.18 10.03 11.90
CA ILE A 46 3.21 10.67 10.58
C ILE A 46 1.85 11.29 10.24
N ASP A 47 0.80 10.97 11.01
CA ASP A 47 -0.60 11.34 10.74
C ASP A 47 -1.07 10.88 9.36
N GLU A 48 -0.78 9.62 9.02
CA GLU A 48 -1.14 9.02 7.73
C GLU A 48 -1.88 7.69 7.91
N ASP A 49 -2.99 7.57 7.19
CA ASP A 49 -3.80 6.34 7.09
C ASP A 49 -3.83 5.82 5.66
N LEU A 50 -3.53 4.53 5.50
CA LEU A 50 -3.67 3.84 4.22
C LEU A 50 -4.71 2.72 4.31
N SER A 51 -5.55 2.59 3.30
CA SER A 51 -6.62 1.58 3.25
C SER A 51 -6.31 0.43 2.30
N LEU A 52 -6.80 -0.77 2.64
CA LEU A 52 -6.76 -1.94 1.76
C LEU A 52 -7.42 -1.67 0.41
N LYS A 53 -8.51 -0.90 0.40
CA LYS A 53 -9.17 -0.45 -0.84
C LYS A 53 -8.20 0.31 -1.75
N GLY A 54 -7.42 1.23 -1.19
CA GLY A 54 -6.40 1.97 -1.94
C GLY A 54 -5.33 1.04 -2.53
N PHE A 55 -4.84 0.08 -1.75
CA PHE A 55 -3.85 -0.90 -2.24
C PHE A 55 -4.40 -1.75 -3.40
N LEU A 56 -5.64 -2.22 -3.31
CA LEU A 56 -6.28 -2.99 -4.37
C LEU A 56 -6.49 -2.17 -5.65
N GLN A 57 -6.84 -0.88 -5.52
CA GLN A 57 -6.96 0.02 -6.67
C GLN A 57 -5.62 0.21 -7.38
N ASP A 58 -4.54 0.40 -6.64
CA ASP A 58 -3.19 0.53 -7.21
C ASP A 58 -2.80 -0.75 -7.95
N GLU A 59 -3.10 -1.93 -7.40
CA GLU A 59 -2.78 -3.20 -8.03
C GLU A 59 -3.57 -3.43 -9.33
N ILE A 60 -4.88 -3.12 -9.32
CA ILE A 60 -5.71 -3.19 -10.53
C ILE A 60 -5.19 -2.22 -11.60
N ARG A 61 -4.80 -1.00 -11.23
CA ARG A 61 -4.23 -0.02 -12.17
C ARG A 61 -2.95 -0.53 -12.82
N LYS A 62 -2.06 -1.20 -12.07
CA LYS A 62 -0.85 -1.83 -12.63
C LYS A 62 -1.21 -2.91 -13.65
N ILE A 63 -2.15 -3.79 -13.31
CA ILE A 63 -2.59 -4.89 -14.20
C ILE A 63 -3.21 -4.34 -15.48
N VAL A 64 -4.18 -3.42 -15.36
CA VAL A 64 -4.85 -2.82 -16.52
C VAL A 64 -3.87 -2.03 -17.38
N GLY A 65 -2.98 -1.23 -16.76
CA GLY A 65 -1.95 -0.49 -17.46
C GLY A 65 -1.00 -1.41 -18.23
N GLN A 66 -0.51 -2.49 -17.62
CA GLN A 66 0.35 -3.47 -18.29
C GLN A 66 -0.35 -4.16 -19.46
N ASN A 67 -1.60 -4.56 -19.30
CA ASN A 67 -2.38 -5.19 -20.36
C ASN A 67 -2.59 -4.27 -21.56
N PHE A 68 -2.78 -2.97 -21.32
CA PHE A 68 -2.89 -1.99 -22.40
C PHE A 68 -1.60 -1.91 -23.23
N PHE A 69 -0.43 -1.88 -22.60
CA PHE A 69 0.85 -1.87 -23.32
C PHE A 69 1.14 -3.19 -24.05
N ALA A 70 0.76 -4.33 -23.47
CA ALA A 70 0.99 -5.64 -24.08
C ALA A 70 0.16 -5.90 -25.35
N VAL A 71 -1.02 -5.28 -25.49
CA VAL A 71 -1.88 -5.40 -26.68
C VAL A 71 -1.52 -4.37 -27.77
N ALA A 72 -0.82 -3.30 -27.39
CA ALA A 72 -0.41 -2.22 -28.30
C ALA A 72 0.97 -2.43 -28.96
N SER A 73 1.64 -3.55 -28.66
CA SER A 73 2.96 -3.97 -29.18
C SER A 73 2.86 -5.22 -30.03
#